data_AF-A0A1H9X936-F1
#
_entry.id   AF-A0A1H9X936-F1
#
_cell.length_a   1.000
_cell.length_b   1.000
_cell.length_c   1.000
_cell.angle_alpha   90.00
_cell.angle_beta   90.00
_cell.angle_gamma   90.00
#
_symmetry.space_group_name_H-M   'P 1'
#
loop_
_entity.id
_entity.type
_entity.pdbx_description
1 polymer ?
#
loop_
_entity_poly.entity_id
_entity_poly.type
_entity_poly.pdbx_seq_one_letter_code
_entity_poly.pdbx_strand_id
1 'polypeptide(L)'
;MTETNYEERYRGEGLSPESAHSLSVWIMILFWLFIPNTIASILSNERIVTSHDLLIVGNIISFIASIAYGLILLKISSKEEKYRIAGYCFLVTSVADVFKLILIAASGASEDGGGFLALGFIISLVSLIAGLIGTNSEFTGHSNVLIGVDDELSEKWLRLWKWYIGSLIAMLCSIILVYVIGMLLIICAVVVIFIVSIMKIVYIYQTSKALDEYNKRLKSEV
;
A
#
# COMPACT_ATOMS: atom_id res chain seq x y z
N MET A 1 9.30 -6.75 -24.08
CA MET A 1 9.83 -5.41 -23.73
C MET A 1 10.65 -5.60 -22.47
N THR A 2 11.95 -5.81 -22.65
CA THR A 2 12.89 -6.33 -21.63
C THR A 2 13.36 -5.21 -20.69
N GLU A 3 13.62 -5.56 -19.43
CA GLU A 3 14.03 -4.67 -18.33
C GLU A 3 15.17 -3.69 -18.68
N THR A 4 16.01 -4.05 -19.65
CA THR A 4 17.11 -3.20 -20.17
C THR A 4 16.63 -1.88 -20.80
N ASN A 5 15.44 -1.85 -21.39
CA ASN A 5 14.87 -0.62 -21.98
C ASN A 5 14.26 0.31 -20.91
N TYR A 6 13.94 -0.22 -19.72
CA TYR A 6 13.37 0.58 -18.63
C TYR A 6 14.44 1.39 -17.89
N GLU A 7 15.63 0.82 -17.68
CA GLU A 7 16.75 1.56 -17.08
C GLU A 7 17.31 2.65 -18.00
N GLU A 8 17.39 2.41 -19.31
CA GLU A 8 17.89 3.42 -20.27
C GLU A 8 16.97 4.63 -20.41
N ARG A 9 15.64 4.47 -20.27
CA ARG A 9 14.70 5.61 -20.34
C ARG A 9 14.89 6.59 -19.18
N TYR A 10 15.18 6.11 -17.96
CA TYR A 10 15.41 6.98 -16.80
C TYR A 10 16.83 7.53 -16.71
N ARG A 11 17.81 6.89 -17.38
CA ARG A 11 19.20 7.35 -17.41
C ARG A 11 19.44 8.47 -18.44
N GLY A 12 18.55 8.63 -19.43
CA GLY A 12 18.71 9.59 -20.54
C GLY A 12 17.72 10.78 -20.55
N GLU A 13 16.52 10.63 -20.01
CA GLU A 13 15.51 11.68 -19.96
C GLU A 13 15.24 12.05 -18.50
N GLY A 14 15.90 13.10 -18.00
CA GLY A 14 15.63 13.65 -16.67
C GLY A 14 14.14 13.98 -16.49
N LEU A 15 13.62 13.80 -15.28
CA LEU A 15 12.22 14.04 -14.96
C LEU A 15 11.87 15.52 -15.25
N SER A 16 10.95 15.78 -16.18
CA SER A 16 10.55 17.16 -16.53
C SER A 16 10.07 17.95 -15.28
N PRO A 17 10.36 19.26 -15.17
CA PRO A 17 9.99 20.07 -14.00
C PRO A 17 8.50 20.00 -13.65
N GLU A 18 7.63 20.03 -14.67
CA GLU A 18 6.19 19.94 -14.48
C GLU A 18 5.75 18.58 -13.92
N SER A 19 6.42 17.51 -14.36
CA SER A 19 6.15 16.16 -13.88
C SER A 19 6.62 15.99 -12.44
N ALA A 20 7.82 16.48 -12.11
CA ALA A 20 8.37 16.46 -10.76
C ALA A 20 7.48 17.21 -9.77
N HIS A 21 6.99 18.40 -10.14
CA HIS A 21 6.06 19.17 -9.33
C HIS A 21 4.72 18.46 -9.12
N SER A 22 4.11 17.91 -10.18
CA SER A 22 2.85 17.19 -10.05
C SER A 22 3.00 15.97 -9.12
N LEU A 23 4.06 15.19 -9.32
CA LEU A 23 4.39 14.03 -8.47
C LEU A 23 4.58 14.43 -7.00
N SER A 24 5.32 15.50 -6.72
CA SER A 24 5.55 15.95 -5.33
C SER A 24 4.24 16.28 -4.62
N VAL A 25 3.32 17.00 -5.28
CA VAL A 25 2.02 17.36 -4.71
C VAL A 25 1.15 16.13 -4.45
N TRP A 26 1.03 15.22 -5.41
CA TRP A 26 0.17 14.03 -5.23
C TRP A 26 0.74 13.05 -4.20
N ILE A 27 2.06 12.87 -4.13
CA ILE A 27 2.70 12.06 -3.09
C ILE A 27 2.52 12.69 -1.71
N MET A 28 2.53 14.03 -1.59
CA MET A 28 2.19 14.72 -0.33
C MET A 28 0.74 14.45 0.11
N ILE A 29 -0.19 14.39 -0.84
CA ILE A 29 -1.59 14.04 -0.54
C ILE A 29 -1.68 12.58 -0.06
N LEU A 30 -0.92 11.64 -0.66
CA LEU A 30 -0.86 10.25 -0.17
C LEU A 30 -0.38 10.19 1.28
N PHE A 31 0.63 10.98 1.65
CA PHE A 31 1.09 11.09 3.03
C PHE A 31 -0.04 11.51 3.98
N TRP A 32 -0.76 12.58 3.64
CA TRP A 32 -1.88 13.08 4.44
C TRP A 32 -3.07 12.12 4.50
N LEU A 33 -3.26 11.29 3.49
CA LEU A 33 -4.34 10.32 3.44
C LEU A 33 -4.01 9.02 4.20
N PHE A 34 -2.73 8.63 4.23
CA PHE A 34 -2.29 7.39 4.87
C PHE A 34 -2.51 7.41 6.39
N ILE A 35 -2.26 8.55 7.04
CA ILE A 35 -2.42 8.73 8.49
C ILE A 35 -3.88 8.49 8.94
N PRO A 36 -4.89 9.24 8.44
CA PRO A 36 -6.28 9.04 8.84
C PRO A 36 -6.81 7.67 8.39
N ASN A 37 -6.35 7.12 7.25
CA ASN A 37 -6.73 5.77 6.84
C ASN A 37 -6.26 4.71 7.84
N THR A 38 -5.02 4.83 8.33
CA THR A 38 -4.48 3.90 9.33
C THR A 38 -5.26 3.98 10.63
N ILE A 39 -5.60 5.20 11.08
CA ILE A 39 -6.43 5.41 12.27
C ILE A 39 -7.83 4.81 12.08
N ALA A 40 -8.44 5.03 10.92
CA ALA A 40 -9.76 4.48 10.58
C ALA A 40 -9.76 2.95 10.56
N SER A 41 -8.70 2.34 10.03
CA SER A 41 -8.52 0.89 10.01
C SER A 41 -8.35 0.28 11.40
N ILE A 42 -7.72 0.99 12.33
CA ILE A 42 -7.66 0.57 13.74
C ILE A 42 -9.03 0.70 14.39
N LEU A 43 -9.75 1.80 14.11
CA LEU A 43 -11.09 2.05 14.65
C LEU A 43 -12.13 1.05 14.12
N SER A 44 -11.94 0.52 12.91
CA SER A 44 -12.81 -0.50 12.33
C SER A 44 -12.59 -1.91 12.86
N ASN A 45 -11.67 -2.09 13.82
CA ASN A 45 -11.35 -3.40 14.37
C ASN A 45 -12.25 -3.76 15.57
N GLU A 46 -13.09 -4.76 15.39
CA GLU A 46 -14.01 -5.31 16.41
C GLU A 46 -13.31 -5.80 17.70
N ARG A 47 -12.00 -6.09 17.63
CA ARG A 47 -11.22 -6.51 18.80
C ARG A 47 -10.79 -5.34 19.69
N ILE A 48 -10.75 -4.14 19.13
CA ILE A 48 -10.26 -2.93 19.81
C ILE A 48 -11.44 -2.04 20.21
N VAL A 49 -12.44 -1.93 19.34
CA VAL A 49 -13.60 -1.04 19.52
C VAL A 49 -14.85 -1.88 19.79
N THR A 50 -15.39 -1.74 21.00
CA THR A 50 -16.61 -2.44 21.43
C THR A 50 -17.89 -1.73 20.99
N SER A 51 -17.82 -0.45 20.61
CA SER A 51 -18.99 0.35 20.21
C SER A 51 -19.34 0.13 18.74
N HIS A 52 -20.56 -0.33 18.48
CA HIS A 52 -21.03 -0.67 17.12
C HIS A 52 -21.01 0.54 16.16
N ASP A 53 -21.42 1.73 16.64
CA ASP A 53 -21.45 2.95 15.82
C ASP A 53 -20.04 3.38 15.38
N LEU A 54 -19.05 3.24 16.25
CA LEU A 54 -17.65 3.58 15.94
C LEU A 54 -17.02 2.60 14.94
N LEU A 55 -17.41 1.33 14.97
CA LEU A 55 -16.97 0.33 13.99
C LEU A 55 -17.48 0.65 12.59
N ILE A 56 -18.76 1.03 12.46
CA ILE A 56 -19.35 1.44 11.18
C ILE A 56 -18.65 2.68 10.64
N VAL A 57 -18.43 3.68 11.49
CA VAL A 57 -17.72 4.91 11.10
C VAL A 57 -16.30 4.60 10.63
N GLY A 58 -15.56 3.77 11.37
CA GLY A 58 -14.21 3.34 10.97
C GLY A 58 -14.19 2.65 9.61
N ASN A 59 -15.11 1.72 9.37
CA ASN A 59 -15.23 1.00 8.10
C ASN A 59 -15.53 1.95 6.92
N ILE A 60 -16.46 2.89 7.09
CA ILE A 60 -16.82 3.85 6.04
C ILE A 60 -15.62 4.75 5.70
N ILE A 61 -14.93 5.28 6.72
CA ILE A 61 -13.78 6.15 6.51
C ILE A 61 -12.64 5.37 5.84
N SER A 62 -12.34 4.15 6.29
CA SER A 62 -11.28 3.33 5.70
C SER A 62 -11.59 2.92 4.26
N PHE A 63 -12.86 2.66 3.94
CA PHE A 63 -13.29 2.37 2.58
C PHE A 63 -13.13 3.58 1.64
N ILE A 64 -13.63 4.75 2.06
CA ILE A 64 -13.49 5.99 1.29
C ILE A 64 -12.01 6.35 1.09
N ALA A 65 -11.21 6.21 2.15
CA ALA A 65 -9.78 6.50 2.09
C ALA A 65 -9.02 5.52 1.19
N SER A 66 -9.36 4.22 1.21
CA SER A 66 -8.76 3.22 0.33
C SER A 66 -9.07 3.47 -1.14
N ILE A 67 -10.31 3.86 -1.47
CA ILE A 67 -10.68 4.27 -2.82
C ILE A 67 -9.90 5.53 -3.23
N ALA A 68 -9.88 6.55 -2.38
CA ALA A 68 -9.15 7.78 -2.65
C ALA A 68 -7.66 7.50 -2.88
N TYR A 69 -7.05 6.60 -2.09
CA TYR A 69 -5.66 6.17 -2.25
C TYR A 69 -5.42 5.52 -3.62
N GLY A 70 -6.28 4.57 -4.01
CA GLY A 70 -6.22 3.92 -5.33
C GLY A 70 -6.39 4.92 -6.50
N LEU A 71 -7.31 5.87 -6.37
CA LEU A 71 -7.54 6.91 -7.38
C LEU A 71 -6.36 7.88 -7.51
N ILE A 72 -5.74 8.27 -6.40
CA ILE A 72 -4.54 9.11 -6.43
C ILE A 72 -3.39 8.38 -7.11
N LEU A 73 -3.19 7.09 -6.82
CA LEU A 73 -2.20 6.27 -7.51
C LEU A 73 -2.45 6.22 -9.03
N LEU A 74 -3.70 6.06 -9.46
CA LEU A 74 -4.07 6.14 -10.89
C LEU A 74 -3.85 7.54 -11.49
N LYS A 75 -4.00 8.61 -10.71
CA LYS A 75 -3.72 9.97 -11.18
C LYS A 75 -2.22 10.17 -11.41
N ILE A 76 -1.38 9.68 -10.51
CA ILE A 76 0.08 9.72 -10.66
C ILE A 76 0.54 8.76 -11.77
N SER A 77 -0.24 7.73 -12.08
CA SER A 77 0.13 6.72 -13.08
C SER A 77 0.27 7.24 -14.51
N SER A 78 -0.16 8.47 -14.78
CA SER A 78 0.16 9.15 -16.04
C SER A 78 1.67 9.32 -16.24
N LYS A 79 2.47 9.23 -15.17
CA LYS A 79 3.91 9.47 -15.17
C LYS A 79 4.74 8.21 -14.95
N GLU A 80 4.19 7.20 -14.27
CA GLU A 80 4.88 5.94 -14.02
C GLU A 80 3.84 4.78 -14.02
N GLU A 81 4.15 3.70 -14.74
CA GLU A 81 3.20 2.61 -15.00
C GLU A 81 2.95 1.70 -13.79
N LYS A 82 3.94 1.50 -12.92
CA LYS A 82 3.78 0.71 -11.68
C LYS A 82 2.74 1.34 -10.75
N TYR A 83 2.59 2.67 -10.70
CA TYR A 83 1.48 3.29 -9.97
C TYR A 83 0.11 2.92 -10.54
N ARG A 84 0.01 2.63 -11.84
CA ARG A 84 -1.24 2.18 -12.48
C ARG A 84 -1.66 0.82 -11.93
N ILE A 85 -0.70 -0.08 -11.85
CA ILE A 85 -0.90 -1.44 -11.32
C ILE A 85 -1.27 -1.35 -9.84
N ALA A 86 -0.56 -0.52 -9.06
CA ALA A 86 -0.88 -0.27 -7.66
C ALA A 86 -2.32 0.23 -7.49
N GLY A 87 -2.73 1.25 -8.25
CA GLY A 87 -4.07 1.81 -8.19
C GLY A 87 -5.17 0.79 -8.47
N TYR A 88 -5.06 0.00 -9.54
CA TYR A 88 -6.04 -1.05 -9.83
C TYR A 88 -6.10 -2.12 -8.74
N CYS A 89 -4.95 -2.56 -8.24
CA CYS A 89 -4.90 -3.52 -7.14
C CYS A 89 -5.57 -2.99 -5.86
N PHE A 90 -5.36 -1.72 -5.51
CA PHE A 90 -6.02 -1.08 -4.36
C PHE A 90 -7.54 -0.96 -4.54
N LEU A 91 -8.02 -0.68 -5.76
CA LEU A 91 -9.46 -0.66 -6.03
C LEU A 91 -10.09 -2.06 -5.97
N VAL A 92 -9.44 -3.06 -6.57
CA VAL A 92 -9.89 -4.45 -6.55
C VAL A 92 -9.96 -4.99 -5.12
N THR A 93 -8.95 -4.70 -4.30
CA THR A 93 -8.93 -5.09 -2.88
C THR A 93 -10.04 -4.41 -2.09
N SER A 94 -10.24 -3.10 -2.27
CA SER A 94 -11.33 -2.36 -1.62
C SER A 94 -12.72 -2.92 -1.95
N VAL A 95 -12.98 -3.26 -3.22
CA VAL A 95 -14.25 -3.88 -3.65
C VAL A 95 -14.41 -5.27 -3.04
N ALA A 96 -13.34 -6.06 -3.03
CA ALA A 96 -13.36 -7.40 -2.44
C ALA A 96 -13.61 -7.37 -0.93
N ASP A 97 -13.11 -6.36 -0.21
CA ASP A 97 -13.36 -6.20 1.23
C ASP A 97 -14.85 -5.91 1.54
N VAL A 98 -15.50 -5.06 0.74
CA VAL A 98 -16.96 -4.85 0.86
C VAL A 98 -17.74 -6.13 0.55
N PHE A 99 -17.34 -6.85 -0.50
CA PHE A 99 -18.00 -8.09 -0.86
C PHE A 99 -17.86 -9.16 0.23
N LYS A 100 -16.69 -9.25 0.87
CA LYS A 100 -16.48 -10.11 2.05
C LYS A 100 -17.42 -9.76 3.19
N LEU A 101 -17.60 -8.48 3.49
CA LEU A 101 -18.49 -8.02 4.56
C LEU A 101 -19.95 -8.43 4.28
N ILE A 102 -20.42 -8.25 3.04
CA ILE A 102 -21.75 -8.70 2.61
C ILE A 102 -21.90 -10.22 2.74
N LEU A 103 -20.86 -10.97 2.35
CA LEU A 103 -20.86 -12.44 2.41
C LEU A 103 -20.95 -12.96 3.85
N ILE A 104 -20.24 -12.32 4.79
CA ILE A 104 -20.29 -12.65 6.22
C ILE A 104 -21.69 -12.35 6.79
N ALA A 105 -22.30 -11.22 6.41
CA ALA A 105 -23.67 -10.90 6.83
C ALA A 105 -24.69 -11.92 6.27
N ALA A 106 -24.49 -12.38 5.03
CA ALA A 106 -25.33 -13.39 4.39
C ALA A 106 -25.15 -14.79 5.00
N SER A 107 -23.91 -15.18 5.36
CA SER A 107 -23.64 -16.49 5.94
C SER A 107 -24.25 -16.67 7.34
N GLY A 108 -24.34 -15.59 8.13
CA GLY A 108 -25.03 -15.59 9.42
C GLY A 108 -26.55 -15.80 9.33
N ALA A 109 -27.15 -15.59 8.16
CA ALA A 109 -28.58 -15.77 7.92
C ALA A 109 -28.93 -17.14 7.28
N SER A 110 -27.93 -17.92 6.84
CA SER A 110 -28.13 -19.20 6.16
C SER A 110 -27.85 -20.39 7.09
N GLU A 111 -28.72 -21.40 7.11
CA GLU A 111 -28.48 -22.67 7.82
C GLU A 111 -27.34 -23.49 7.20
N ASP A 112 -27.06 -23.28 5.92
CA ASP A 112 -26.04 -23.98 5.13
C ASP A 112 -24.80 -23.07 4.89
N GLY A 113 -24.17 -22.64 5.98
CA GLY A 113 -23.11 -21.62 5.97
C GLY A 113 -21.79 -22.01 5.28
N GLY A 114 -21.59 -23.30 4.95
CA GLY A 114 -20.32 -23.83 4.44
C GLY A 114 -19.89 -23.27 3.08
N GLY A 115 -20.84 -23.08 2.16
CA GLY A 115 -20.57 -22.57 0.80
C GLY A 115 -20.11 -21.10 0.80
N PHE A 116 -20.72 -20.26 1.63
CA PHE A 116 -20.36 -18.85 1.77
C PHE A 116 -18.97 -18.68 2.40
N LEU A 117 -18.59 -19.53 3.36
CA LEU A 117 -17.26 -19.50 3.97
C LEU A 117 -16.15 -19.87 2.98
N ALA A 118 -16.37 -20.89 2.14
CA ALA A 118 -15.41 -21.27 1.10
C ALA A 118 -15.18 -20.16 0.07
N LEU A 119 -16.25 -19.50 -0.37
CA LEU A 119 -16.16 -18.34 -1.27
C LEU A 119 -15.42 -17.17 -0.61
N GLY A 120 -15.72 -16.87 0.65
CA GLY A 120 -15.04 -15.81 1.40
C GLY A 120 -13.54 -16.05 1.52
N PHE A 121 -13.14 -17.31 1.71
CA PHE A 121 -11.73 -17.70 1.73
C PHE A 121 -11.04 -17.48 0.37
N ILE A 122 -11.66 -17.92 -0.73
CA ILE A 122 -11.12 -17.72 -2.08
C ILE A 122 -10.94 -16.23 -2.38
N ILE A 123 -11.96 -15.41 -2.08
CA ILE A 123 -11.89 -13.96 -2.28
C ILE A 123 -10.76 -13.35 -1.44
N SER A 124 -10.58 -13.82 -0.20
CA SER A 124 -9.49 -13.36 0.66
C SER A 124 -8.11 -13.66 0.08
N LEU A 125 -7.91 -14.86 -0.50
CA LEU A 125 -6.65 -15.20 -1.17
C LEU A 125 -6.40 -14.34 -2.40
N VAL A 126 -7.43 -14.10 -3.23
CA VAL A 126 -7.31 -13.23 -4.41
C VAL A 126 -7.00 -11.80 -3.99
N SER A 127 -7.68 -11.27 -2.96
CA SER A 127 -7.38 -9.95 -2.40
C SER A 127 -5.96 -9.87 -1.86
N LEU A 128 -5.46 -10.91 -1.18
CA LEU A 128 -4.11 -10.94 -0.63
C LEU A 128 -3.07 -10.84 -1.74
N ILE A 129 -3.22 -11.64 -2.81
CA ILE A 129 -2.30 -11.63 -3.95
C ILE A 129 -2.36 -10.28 -4.68
N ALA A 130 -3.57 -9.77 -4.95
CA ALA A 130 -3.76 -8.47 -5.59
C ALA A 130 -3.16 -7.34 -4.74
N GLY A 131 -3.39 -7.34 -3.43
CA GLY A 131 -2.81 -6.37 -2.49
C GLY A 131 -1.29 -6.44 -2.45
N LEU A 132 -0.71 -7.64 -2.54
CA LEU A 132 0.74 -7.82 -2.57
C LEU A 132 1.37 -7.27 -3.85
N ILE A 133 0.76 -7.56 -5.01
CA ILE A 133 1.19 -7.02 -6.31
C ILE A 133 1.05 -5.49 -6.30
N GLY A 134 -0.05 -4.98 -5.76
CA GLY A 134 -0.29 -3.54 -5.64
C GLY A 134 0.77 -2.86 -4.78
N THR A 135 1.06 -3.43 -3.60
CA THR A 135 2.08 -2.92 -2.68
C THR A 135 3.47 -2.98 -3.32
N ASN A 136 3.84 -4.09 -3.95
CA ASN A 136 5.13 -4.18 -4.66
C ASN A 136 5.26 -3.09 -5.75
N SER A 137 4.19 -2.88 -6.50
CA SER A 137 4.16 -1.90 -7.58
C SER A 137 4.24 -0.46 -7.04
N GLU A 138 3.62 -0.17 -5.89
CA GLU A 138 3.73 1.11 -5.21
C GLU A 138 5.17 1.41 -4.76
N PHE A 139 5.82 0.47 -4.08
CA PHE A 139 7.20 0.64 -3.60
C PHE A 139 8.18 0.79 -4.78
N THR A 140 7.98 0.01 -5.83
CA THR A 140 8.78 0.11 -7.07
C THR A 140 8.53 1.44 -7.77
N GLY A 141 7.28 1.93 -7.82
CA GLY A 141 6.93 3.23 -8.38
C GLY A 141 7.64 4.37 -7.65
N HIS A 142 7.66 4.34 -6.31
CA HIS A 142 8.37 5.33 -5.50
C HIS A 142 9.88 5.30 -5.70
N SER A 143 10.48 4.12 -5.81
CA SER A 143 11.89 3.97 -6.17
C SER A 143 12.19 4.53 -7.56
N ASN A 144 11.39 4.16 -8.56
CA ASN A 144 11.61 4.57 -9.95
C ASN A 144 11.58 6.08 -10.16
N VAL A 145 10.64 6.80 -9.53
CA VAL A 145 10.56 8.26 -9.67
C VAL A 145 11.69 9.01 -8.97
N LEU A 146 12.46 8.32 -8.13
CA LEU A 146 13.61 8.88 -7.43
C LEU A 146 14.94 8.61 -8.12
N ILE A 147 14.98 7.73 -9.12
CA ILE A 147 16.20 7.46 -9.90
C ILE A 147 16.63 8.75 -10.59
N GLY A 148 17.88 9.17 -10.37
CA GLY A 148 18.43 10.44 -10.88
C GLY A 148 17.98 11.70 -10.14
N VAL A 149 17.17 11.55 -9.09
CA VAL A 149 16.76 12.63 -8.17
C VAL A 149 17.40 12.44 -6.80
N ASP A 150 17.19 11.26 -6.20
CA ASP A 150 17.75 10.82 -4.92
C ASP A 150 17.86 9.28 -4.93
N ASP A 151 18.99 8.79 -5.45
CA ASP A 151 19.24 7.35 -5.60
C ASP A 151 19.32 6.63 -4.25
N GLU A 152 19.75 7.32 -3.18
CA GLU A 152 19.80 6.74 -1.83
C GLU A 152 18.39 6.45 -1.31
N LEU A 153 17.46 7.39 -1.49
CA LEU A 153 16.07 7.20 -1.10
C LEU A 153 15.36 6.16 -1.97
N SER A 154 15.73 6.05 -3.25
CA SER A 154 15.26 4.99 -4.14
C SER A 154 15.61 3.59 -3.60
N GLU A 155 16.86 3.37 -3.19
CA GLU A 155 17.28 2.09 -2.60
C GLU A 155 16.57 1.78 -1.27
N LYS A 156 16.33 2.82 -0.46
CA LYS A 156 15.61 2.68 0.81
C LYS A 156 14.19 2.16 0.60
N TRP A 157 13.50 2.58 -0.46
CA TRP A 157 12.19 2.06 -0.83
C TRP A 157 12.23 0.55 -1.16
N LEU A 158 13.17 0.11 -1.99
CA LEU A 158 13.31 -1.30 -2.34
C LEU A 158 13.70 -2.17 -1.12
N ARG A 159 14.52 -1.63 -0.22
CA ARG A 159 14.85 -2.29 1.04
C ARG A 159 13.64 -2.41 1.95
N LEU A 160 12.81 -1.38 2.01
CA LEU A 160 11.58 -1.39 2.82
C LEU A 160 10.60 -2.46 2.32
N TRP A 161 10.48 -2.64 1.00
CA TRP A 161 9.71 -3.74 0.41
C TRP A 161 10.21 -5.11 0.86
N LYS A 162 11.53 -5.35 0.87
CA LYS A 162 12.13 -6.62 1.32
C LYS A 162 11.79 -6.94 2.79
N TRP A 163 11.82 -5.93 3.66
CA TRP A 163 11.41 -6.09 5.06
C TRP A 163 9.92 -6.39 5.19
N TYR A 164 9.09 -5.71 4.40
CA TYR A 164 7.65 -5.96 4.37
C TYR A 164 7.32 -7.40 3.96
N ILE A 165 7.81 -7.86 2.80
CA ILE A 165 7.56 -9.24 2.34
C ILE A 165 8.15 -10.28 3.30
N GLY A 166 9.34 -10.04 3.85
CA GLY A 166 9.95 -10.92 4.84
C GLY A 166 9.09 -11.08 6.10
N SER A 167 8.49 -9.99 6.58
CA SER A 167 7.58 -10.01 7.73
C SER A 167 6.27 -10.74 7.44
N LEU A 168 5.71 -10.60 6.24
CA LEU A 168 4.52 -11.34 5.82
C LEU A 168 4.79 -12.85 5.74
N ILE A 169 5.93 -13.25 5.18
CA ILE A 169 6.35 -14.66 5.13
C ILE A 169 6.53 -15.19 6.56
N ALA A 170 7.17 -14.41 7.46
CA ALA A 170 7.32 -14.80 8.86
C ALA A 170 5.97 -15.02 9.55
N MET A 171 4.96 -14.16 9.30
CA MET A 171 3.60 -14.37 9.80
C MET A 171 2.98 -15.65 9.25
N LEU A 172 3.09 -15.93 7.96
CA LEU A 172 2.55 -17.16 7.38
C LEU A 172 3.24 -18.42 7.93
N CYS A 173 4.57 -18.39 8.06
CA CYS A 173 5.32 -19.47 8.68
C CYS A 173 4.90 -19.69 10.14
N SER A 174 4.58 -18.63 10.89
CA SER A 174 4.15 -18.74 12.29
C SER A 174 2.88 -19.59 12.47
N ILE A 175 2.01 -19.66 11.46
CA ILE A 175 0.79 -20.49 11.48
C ILE A 175 1.14 -21.98 11.46
N ILE A 176 2.22 -22.34 10.76
CA ILE A 176 2.70 -23.73 10.64
C ILE A 176 3.49 -24.12 11.90
N LEU A 177 4.22 -23.17 12.49
CA LEU A 177 4.94 -23.34 13.75
C LEU A 177 3.97 -23.36 14.93
N VAL A 178 3.44 -24.54 15.25
CA VAL A 178 2.66 -24.74 16.48
C VAL A 178 3.61 -24.57 17.69
N TYR A 179 3.10 -23.96 18.78
CA TYR A 179 3.76 -23.71 20.09
C TYR A 179 4.30 -22.28 20.30
N VAL A 180 4.92 -22.02 21.47
CA VAL A 180 5.41 -20.71 21.94
C VAL A 180 6.28 -19.99 20.90
N ILE A 181 7.02 -20.74 20.08
CA ILE A 181 7.87 -20.19 19.01
C ILE A 181 7.05 -19.47 17.94
N GLY A 182 5.91 -20.02 17.51
CA GLY A 182 5.01 -19.36 16.56
C GLY A 182 4.44 -18.06 17.12
N MET A 183 4.06 -18.05 18.40
CA MET A 183 3.57 -16.85 19.09
C MET A 183 4.65 -15.75 19.21
N LEU A 184 5.91 -16.11 19.48
CA LEU A 184 7.01 -15.14 19.49
C LEU A 184 7.30 -14.60 18.08
N LEU A 185 7.25 -15.46 17.07
CA LEU A 185 7.47 -15.06 15.67
C LEU A 185 6.40 -14.09 15.18
N ILE A 186 5.12 -14.33 15.48
CA ILE A 186 4.05 -13.43 15.04
C ILE A 186 4.18 -12.06 15.73
N ILE A 187 4.56 -12.01 17.01
CA ILE A 187 4.82 -10.75 17.73
C ILE A 187 5.97 -9.99 17.05
N CYS A 188 7.10 -10.66 16.80
CA CYS A 188 8.24 -10.05 16.11
C CYS A 188 7.84 -9.53 14.72
N ALA A 189 7.08 -10.30 13.95
CA ALA A 189 6.63 -9.89 12.62
C ALA A 189 5.71 -8.67 12.68
N VAL A 190 4.77 -8.61 13.64
CA VAL A 190 3.89 -7.46 13.85
C VAL A 190 4.70 -6.20 14.21
N VAL A 191 5.72 -6.32 15.07
CA VAL A 191 6.61 -5.18 15.40
C VAL A 191 7.37 -4.70 14.16
N VAL A 192 7.90 -5.62 13.35
CA VAL A 192 8.58 -5.26 12.09
C VAL A 192 7.63 -4.57 11.13
N ILE A 193 6.40 -5.07 10.96
CA ILE A 193 5.37 -4.43 10.11
C ILE A 193 5.07 -3.02 10.62
N PHE A 194 4.92 -2.85 11.94
CA PHE A 194 4.67 -1.54 12.53
C PHE A 194 5.80 -0.54 12.23
N ILE A 195 7.05 -0.96 12.38
CA ILE A 195 8.22 -0.14 12.01
C ILE A 195 8.19 0.18 10.50
N VAL A 196 7.90 -0.81 9.66
CA VAL A 196 7.81 -0.63 8.21
C VAL A 196 6.71 0.39 7.85
N SER A 197 5.56 0.37 8.51
CA SER A 197 4.49 1.35 8.31
C SER A 197 4.91 2.77 8.68
N ILE A 198 5.65 2.95 9.79
CA ILE A 198 6.21 4.26 10.17
C ILE A 198 7.20 4.73 9.11
N MET A 199 8.13 3.86 8.70
CA MET A 199 9.14 4.19 7.70
C MET A 199 8.50 4.50 6.34
N LYS A 200 7.40 3.82 5.96
CA LYS A 200 6.63 4.13 4.75
C LYS A 200 6.13 5.58 4.78
N ILE A 201 5.52 6.02 5.87
CA ILE A 201 5.04 7.40 6.02
C ILE A 201 6.20 8.41 5.87
N VAL A 202 7.32 8.15 6.54
CA VAL A 202 8.51 9.01 6.48
C VAL A 202 9.06 9.07 5.06
N TYR A 203 9.15 7.94 4.37
CA TYR A 203 9.67 7.88 3.01
C TYR A 203 8.73 8.55 2.00
N ILE A 204 7.40 8.44 2.14
CA ILE A 204 6.45 9.18 1.28
C ILE A 204 6.70 10.69 1.40
N TYR A 205 6.85 11.19 2.63
CA TYR A 205 7.15 12.60 2.85
C TYR A 205 8.50 13.01 2.24
N GLN A 206 9.56 12.21 2.45
CA GLN A 206 10.88 12.47 1.87
C GLN A 206 10.85 12.46 0.34
N THR A 207 10.13 11.50 -0.27
CA THR A 207 9.99 11.42 -1.73
C THR A 207 9.31 12.66 -2.29
N SER A 208 8.23 13.12 -1.66
CA SER A 208 7.56 14.36 -2.06
C SER A 208 8.53 15.55 -1.99
N LYS A 209 9.28 15.68 -0.90
CA LYS A 209 10.22 16.79 -0.71
C LYS A 209 11.38 16.75 -1.70
N ALA A 210 11.97 15.57 -1.96
CA ALA A 210 13.05 15.40 -2.92
C ALA A 210 12.62 15.83 -4.33
N LEU A 211 11.40 15.48 -4.74
CA LEU A 211 10.84 15.87 -6.03
C LEU A 211 10.53 17.37 -6.12
N ASP A 212 10.07 18.00 -5.04
CA ASP A 212 9.86 19.46 -4.99
C ASP A 212 11.20 20.23 -5.07
N GLU A 213 12.22 19.78 -4.33
CA GLU A 213 13.56 20.36 -4.38
C GLU A 213 14.19 20.20 -5.77
N TYR A 214 14.04 19.04 -6.40
CA TYR A 214 14.51 18.78 -7.75
C TYR A 214 13.85 19.70 -8.78
N ASN A 215 12.53 19.87 -8.71
CA ASN A 215 11.80 20.82 -9.56
C ASN A 215 12.30 22.27 -9.38
N LYS A 216 12.59 22.69 -8.14
CA LYS A 216 13.14 24.03 -7.87
C LYS A 216 14.53 24.21 -8.50
N ARG A 217 15.40 23.20 -8.43
CA ARG A 217 16.73 23.22 -9.06
C ARG A 217 16.62 23.35 -10.58
N LEU A 218 15.77 22.53 -11.21
CA LEU A 218 15.54 22.60 -12.64
C LEU A 218 15.03 23.99 -13.10
N LYS A 219 14.15 24.62 -12.32
CA LYS A 219 13.68 25.98 -12.62
C LYS A 219 14.73 27.07 -12.43
N SER A 220 15.78 26.82 -11.66
CA SER A 220 16.88 27.78 -11.46
C SER A 220 17.98 27.69 -12.53
N GLU A 221 18.00 26.59 -13.29
CA GLU A 221 18.97 26.34 -14.36
C GLU A 221 18.47 26.78 -15.75
N VAL A 222 17.20 27.16 -15.86
CA VAL A 222 16.53 27.69 -17.07
C VAL A 222 16.37 29.19 -16.99
#